data_AF-A0A7Y1YB55-F1
#
_entry.id   AF-A0A7Y1YB55-F1
#
_cell.length_a   1.000
_cell.length_b   1.000
_cell.length_c   1.000
_cell.angle_alpha   90.00
_cell.angle_beta   90.00
_cell.angle_gamma   90.00
#
_symmetry.space_group_name_H-M   'P 1'
#
loop_
_entity.id
_entity.type
_entity.pdbx_description
1 polymer ?
#
loop_
_entity_poly.entity_id
_entity_poly.type
_entity_poly.pdbx_seq_one_letter_code
_entity_poly.pdbx_strand_id
1 'polypeptide(L)'
;MSQTAAHKRYLRVGVLLMVTGTVLSLAAAFAVHLIGLPKVNSFGVELYPAVPRGWLPNLIAQILSLTGVLIAMAGATLAFLYKREMTWARATIGAFLFTALMMILFGVIPNEFLTLTQSTLDWSGLKEWITIPKPLVFGNDVSISAAAIKDLIGQGYVVTLTAGILIFML
;
A
#
# COMPACT_ATOMS: atom_id res chain seq x y z
N MET A 1 -20.22 -18.04 28.32
CA MET A 1 -20.32 -16.57 28.21
C MET A 1 -21.60 -16.25 27.44
N SER A 2 -22.49 -15.39 27.96
CA SER A 2 -23.76 -15.07 27.28
C SER A 2 -23.52 -14.33 25.97
N GLN A 3 -24.41 -14.50 24.97
CA GLN A 3 -24.29 -13.82 23.67
C GLN A 3 -24.15 -12.30 23.82
N THR A 4 -24.89 -11.71 24.77
CA THR A 4 -24.87 -10.28 25.08
C THR A 4 -23.50 -9.79 25.56
N ALA A 5 -22.81 -10.58 26.38
CA ALA A 5 -21.45 -10.25 26.84
C ALA A 5 -20.44 -10.31 25.69
N ALA A 6 -20.62 -11.26 24.75
CA ALA A 6 -19.76 -11.39 23.57
C ALA A 6 -19.94 -10.19 22.62
N HIS A 7 -21.18 -9.78 22.36
CA HIS A 7 -21.45 -8.61 21.51
C HIS A 7 -20.89 -7.32 22.11
N LYS A 8 -21.00 -7.12 23.43
CA LYS A 8 -20.38 -5.96 24.11
C LYS A 8 -18.85 -5.98 23.96
N ARG A 9 -18.23 -7.15 24.06
CA ARG A 9 -16.77 -7.30 23.84
C ARG A 9 -16.39 -6.99 22.40
N TYR A 10 -17.08 -7.54 21.41
CA TYR A 10 -16.81 -7.29 19.99
C TYR A 10 -16.99 -5.82 19.63
N LEU A 11 -18.02 -5.15 20.19
CA LEU A 11 -18.19 -3.71 20.00
C LEU A 11 -17.01 -2.91 20.54
N ARG A 12 -16.58 -3.17 21.78
CA ARG A 12 -15.46 -2.45 22.40
C ARG A 12 -14.14 -2.68 21.66
N VAL A 13 -13.82 -3.94 21.38
CA VAL A 13 -12.59 -4.30 20.66
C VAL A 13 -12.63 -3.74 19.24
N GLY A 14 -13.78 -3.86 18.55
CA GLY A 14 -13.94 -3.34 17.19
C GLY A 14 -13.80 -1.82 17.12
N VAL A 15 -14.41 -1.07 18.06
CA VAL A 15 -14.22 0.39 18.14
C VAL A 15 -12.78 0.76 18.45
N LEU A 16 -12.12 0.03 19.36
CA LEU A 16 -10.70 0.26 19.67
C LEU A 16 -9.81 0.03 18.44
N LEU A 17 -10.06 -1.03 17.67
CA LEU A 17 -9.37 -1.30 16.41
C LEU A 17 -9.65 -0.22 15.37
N MET A 18 -10.89 0.27 15.26
CA MET A 18 -11.25 1.39 14.38
C MET A 18 -10.41 2.62 14.70
N VAL A 19 -10.42 3.07 15.96
CA VAL A 19 -9.66 4.25 16.39
C VAL A 19 -8.16 4.05 16.15
N THR A 20 -7.62 2.90 16.56
CA THR A 20 -6.19 2.62 16.43
C THR A 20 -5.76 2.57 14.97
N GLY A 21 -6.55 1.90 14.12
CA GLY A 21 -6.30 1.81 12.69
C GLY A 21 -6.38 3.17 11.99
N THR A 22 -7.38 3.99 12.32
CA THR A 22 -7.50 5.35 11.79
C THR A 22 -6.33 6.23 12.21
N VAL A 23 -5.93 6.21 13.48
CA VAL A 23 -4.78 7.00 13.96
C VAL A 23 -3.49 6.55 13.27
N LEU A 24 -3.24 5.24 13.18
CA LEU A 24 -2.08 4.70 12.47
C LEU A 24 -2.08 5.11 11.00
N SER A 25 -3.23 4.99 10.33
CA SER A 25 -3.37 5.36 8.92
C SER A 25 -3.06 6.84 8.69
N LEU A 26 -3.65 7.73 9.48
CA LEU A 26 -3.45 9.18 9.34
C LEU A 26 -2.01 9.58 9.65
N ALA A 27 -1.41 9.05 10.73
CA ALA A 27 -0.03 9.35 11.09
C ALA A 27 0.95 8.88 10.00
N ALA A 28 0.73 7.69 9.45
CA ALA A 28 1.55 7.15 8.37
C ALA A 28 1.33 7.91 7.05
N ALA A 29 0.09 8.28 6.70
CA ALA A 29 -0.21 9.10 5.53
C ALA A 29 0.43 10.49 5.62
N PHE A 30 0.46 11.09 6.82
CA PHE A 30 1.18 12.33 7.07
C PHE A 30 2.69 12.15 6.86
N ALA A 31 3.27 11.05 7.35
CA ALA A 31 4.67 10.72 7.11
C ALA A 31 4.98 10.55 5.61
N VAL A 32 4.14 9.86 4.84
CA VAL A 32 4.26 9.74 3.37
C VAL A 32 4.39 11.12 2.72
N HIS A 33 3.50 12.06 3.09
CA HIS A 33 3.54 13.42 2.54
C HIS A 33 4.83 14.15 2.91
N LEU A 34 5.28 14.07 4.17
CA LEU A 34 6.53 14.69 4.59
C LEU A 34 7.74 14.14 3.85
N ILE A 35 7.81 12.82 3.67
CA ILE A 35 8.91 12.13 2.98
C ILE A 35 8.96 12.57 1.51
N GLY A 36 7.79 12.71 0.87
CA GLY A 36 7.64 13.12 -0.53
C GLY A 36 7.93 14.60 -0.83
N LEU A 37 8.10 15.45 0.19
CA LEU A 37 8.43 16.86 -0.02
C LEU A 37 9.83 17.04 -0.67
N PRO A 38 10.04 18.14 -1.43
CA PRO A 38 11.37 18.53 -1.91
C PRO A 38 12.39 18.61 -0.76
N LYS A 39 13.61 18.16 -1.02
CA LYS A 39 14.71 18.21 -0.03
C LYS A 39 15.19 19.61 0.26
N VAL A 40 15.09 20.51 -0.72
CA VAL A 40 15.55 21.89 -0.62
C VAL A 40 14.44 22.85 -1.05
N ASN A 41 14.40 24.02 -0.45
CA ASN A 41 13.53 25.11 -0.90
C ASN A 41 14.15 25.83 -2.11
N SER A 42 13.44 26.85 -2.63
CA SER A 42 13.89 27.69 -3.75
C SER A 42 15.18 28.46 -3.50
N PHE A 43 15.64 28.54 -2.24
CA PHE A 43 16.86 29.22 -1.82
C PHE A 43 18.01 28.24 -1.52
N GLY A 44 17.83 26.94 -1.79
CA GLY A 44 18.85 25.91 -1.55
C GLY A 44 18.99 25.47 -0.09
N VAL A 45 18.07 25.88 0.79
CA VAL A 45 18.08 25.47 2.21
C VAL A 45 17.38 24.13 2.36
N GLU A 46 18.00 23.22 3.10
CA GLU A 46 17.46 21.89 3.38
C GLU A 46 16.18 21.97 4.23
N LEU A 47 15.12 21.28 3.77
CA LEU A 47 13.82 21.21 4.43
C LEU A 47 13.71 19.92 5.23
N TYR A 48 13.46 20.05 6.53
CA TYR A 48 13.23 18.94 7.46
C TYR A 48 14.31 17.85 7.38
N PRO A 49 15.57 18.15 7.79
CA PRO A 49 16.70 17.22 7.67
C PRO A 49 16.53 15.92 8.47
N ALA A 50 15.69 15.93 9.51
CA ALA A 50 15.37 14.74 10.30
C ALA A 50 14.39 13.78 9.60
N VAL A 51 13.74 14.17 8.50
CA VAL A 51 12.79 13.32 7.78
C VAL A 51 13.56 12.36 6.87
N PRO A 52 13.41 11.03 7.04
CA PRO A 52 14.09 10.06 6.19
C PRO A 52 13.61 10.20 4.75
N ARG A 53 14.54 10.24 3.79
CA ARG A 53 14.25 10.47 2.37
C ARG A 53 14.43 9.21 1.53
N GLY A 54 13.76 9.18 0.39
CA GLY A 54 13.88 8.12 -0.61
C GLY A 54 12.69 7.17 -0.65
N TRP A 55 12.75 6.22 -1.57
CA TRP A 55 11.63 5.32 -1.87
C TRP A 55 11.33 4.34 -0.73
N LEU A 56 12.34 3.85 -0.01
CA LEU A 56 12.15 2.82 1.02
C LEU A 56 11.40 3.35 2.26
N PRO A 57 11.78 4.50 2.87
CA PRO A 57 10.98 5.10 3.95
C PRO A 57 9.55 5.44 3.49
N ASN A 58 9.39 5.90 2.25
CA ASN A 58 8.07 6.20 1.69
C ASN A 58 7.21 4.92 1.59
N LEU A 59 7.74 3.84 1.02
CA LEU A 59 7.06 2.55 0.91
C LEU A 59 6.65 2.02 2.30
N ILE A 60 7.55 2.09 3.30
CA ILE A 60 7.23 1.67 4.66
C ILE A 60 6.05 2.48 5.23
N ALA A 61 6.07 3.80 5.06
CA ALA A 61 4.99 4.66 5.52
C ALA A 61 3.67 4.38 4.77
N GLN A 62 3.70 4.08 3.47
CA GLN A 62 2.52 3.69 2.70
C GLN A 62 1.94 2.34 3.18
N ILE A 63 2.80 1.33 3.43
CA ILE A 63 2.36 0.03 3.96
C ILE A 63 1.73 0.19 5.34
N LEU A 64 2.32 1.02 6.21
CA LEU A 64 1.74 1.32 7.53
C LEU A 64 0.39 2.03 7.40
N SER A 65 0.27 2.96 6.45
CA SER A 65 -0.99 3.66 6.19
C SER A 65 -2.09 2.69 5.76
N LEU A 66 -1.80 1.84 4.77
CA LEU A 66 -2.70 0.80 4.29
C LEU A 66 -3.08 -0.17 5.41
N THR A 67 -2.10 -0.61 6.21
CA THR A 67 -2.33 -1.50 7.36
C THR A 67 -3.28 -0.87 8.37
N GLY A 68 -3.12 0.43 8.66
CA GLY A 68 -4.05 1.17 9.52
C GLY A 68 -5.48 1.15 9.00
N VAL A 69 -5.68 1.37 7.69
CA VAL A 69 -7.01 1.29 7.06
C VAL A 69 -7.61 -0.11 7.21
N LEU A 70 -6.83 -1.17 6.92
CA LEU A 70 -7.31 -2.54 7.03
C LEU A 70 -7.67 -2.93 8.48
N ILE A 71 -6.87 -2.49 9.46
CA ILE A 71 -7.19 -2.66 10.89
C ILE A 71 -8.50 -1.96 11.24
N ALA A 72 -8.71 -0.73 10.73
CA ALA A 72 -9.93 0.01 10.99
C ALA A 72 -11.17 -0.67 10.40
N MET A 73 -11.05 -1.19 9.17
CA MET A 73 -12.12 -1.94 8.50
C MET A 73 -12.43 -3.27 9.21
N ALA A 74 -11.40 -3.99 9.66
CA ALA A 74 -11.56 -5.18 10.49
C ALA A 74 -12.26 -4.84 11.82
N GLY A 75 -11.91 -3.71 12.44
CA GLY A 75 -12.57 -3.17 13.61
C GLY A 75 -14.05 -2.89 13.39
N ALA A 76 -14.40 -2.23 12.29
CA ALA A 76 -15.79 -1.95 11.91
C ALA A 76 -16.58 -3.25 11.67
N THR A 77 -15.96 -4.22 11.00
CA THR A 77 -16.56 -5.54 10.77
C THR A 77 -16.82 -6.25 12.10
N LEU A 78 -15.85 -6.27 13.01
CA LEU A 78 -15.98 -6.89 14.33
C LEU A 78 -17.06 -6.19 15.19
N ALA A 79 -17.08 -4.85 15.16
CA ALA A 79 -18.01 -4.06 15.96
C ALA A 79 -19.47 -4.25 15.51
N PHE A 80 -19.72 -4.24 14.20
CA PHE A 80 -21.07 -4.03 13.66
C PHE A 80 -21.63 -5.21 12.84
N LEU A 81 -20.78 -6.09 12.30
CA LEU A 81 -21.20 -7.16 11.39
C LEU A 81 -21.00 -8.55 11.99
N TYR A 82 -19.92 -8.77 12.72
CA TYR A 82 -19.53 -10.09 13.20
C TYR A 82 -20.53 -10.67 14.22
N LYS A 83 -21.04 -11.88 13.93
CA LYS A 83 -21.99 -12.64 14.79
C LYS A 83 -23.23 -11.83 15.21
N ARG A 84 -23.72 -10.97 14.32
CA ARG A 84 -24.94 -10.18 14.53
C ARG A 84 -25.94 -10.49 13.42
N GLU A 85 -27.23 -10.39 13.76
CA GLU A 85 -28.30 -10.51 12.77
C GLU A 85 -28.17 -9.43 11.70
N MET A 86 -28.39 -9.81 10.45
CA MET A 86 -28.16 -8.92 9.33
C MET A 86 -29.41 -8.10 9.04
N THR A 87 -29.40 -6.85 9.52
CA THR A 87 -30.44 -5.86 9.23
C THR A 87 -30.06 -5.05 8.00
N TRP A 88 -31.01 -4.35 7.39
CA TRP A 88 -30.75 -3.42 6.28
C TRP A 88 -29.61 -2.44 6.59
N ALA A 89 -29.61 -1.84 7.78
CA ALA A 89 -28.54 -0.92 8.20
C ALA A 89 -27.15 -1.59 8.26
N ARG A 90 -27.06 -2.83 8.75
CA ARG A 90 -25.78 -3.57 8.80
C ARG A 90 -25.36 -4.05 7.42
N ALA A 91 -26.30 -4.46 6.57
CA ALA A 91 -26.02 -4.79 5.18
C ALA A 91 -25.41 -3.60 4.44
N THR A 92 -25.91 -2.38 4.66
CA THR A 92 -25.32 -1.16 4.09
C THR A 92 -23.88 -0.93 4.58
N ILE A 93 -23.60 -1.14 5.87
CA ILE A 93 -22.23 -1.05 6.40
C ILE A 93 -21.32 -2.11 5.73
N GLY A 94 -21.81 -3.34 5.59
CA GLY A 94 -21.08 -4.41 4.90
C GLY A 94 -20.79 -4.08 3.44
N ALA A 95 -21.78 -3.57 2.71
CA ALA A 95 -21.63 -3.14 1.33
C ALA A 95 -20.59 -2.01 1.21
N PHE A 96 -20.67 -0.99 2.08
CA PHE A 96 -19.68 0.09 2.10
C PHE A 96 -18.27 -0.42 2.36
N LEU A 97 -18.08 -1.29 3.37
CA LEU A 97 -16.77 -1.87 3.67
C LEU A 97 -16.24 -2.73 2.51
N PHE A 98 -17.11 -3.50 1.86
CA PHE A 98 -16.73 -4.27 0.69
C PHE A 98 -16.30 -3.37 -0.48
N THR A 99 -17.10 -2.37 -0.84
CA THR A 99 -16.77 -1.42 -1.90
C THR A 99 -15.48 -0.68 -1.60
N ALA A 100 -15.30 -0.20 -0.36
CA ALA A 100 -14.05 0.43 0.05
C ALA A 100 -12.85 -0.52 -0.10
N LEU A 101 -13.00 -1.79 0.29
CA LEU A 101 -11.93 -2.78 0.13
C LEU A 101 -11.61 -3.03 -1.35
N MET A 102 -12.62 -3.14 -2.21
CA MET A 102 -12.41 -3.30 -3.66
C MET A 102 -11.71 -2.08 -4.26
N MET A 103 -12.08 -0.87 -3.85
CA MET A 103 -11.38 0.37 -4.26
C MET A 103 -9.92 0.39 -3.79
N ILE A 104 -9.64 -0.11 -2.60
CA ILE A 104 -8.25 -0.22 -2.10
C ILE A 104 -7.47 -1.23 -2.92
N LEU A 105 -8.01 -2.42 -3.15
CA LEU A 105 -7.31 -3.51 -3.83
C LEU A 105 -7.06 -3.23 -5.32
N PHE A 106 -8.03 -2.61 -6.00
CA PHE A 106 -7.99 -2.45 -7.46
C PHE A 106 -7.75 -1.02 -7.92
N GLY A 107 -7.99 -0.03 -7.07
CA GLY A 107 -7.71 1.38 -7.37
C GLY A 107 -6.41 1.85 -6.71
N VAL A 108 -6.40 1.82 -5.38
CA VAL A 108 -5.32 2.45 -4.59
C VAL A 108 -4.00 1.68 -4.71
N ILE A 109 -3.97 0.40 -4.35
CA ILE A 109 -2.73 -0.39 -4.36
C ILE A 109 -2.06 -0.40 -5.75
N PRO A 110 -2.79 -0.61 -6.85
CA PRO A 110 -2.20 -0.53 -8.19
C PRO A 110 -1.65 0.84 -8.55
N ASN A 111 -2.37 1.90 -8.22
CA ASN A 111 -1.93 3.26 -8.51
C ASN A 111 -0.66 3.64 -7.71
N GLU A 112 -0.60 3.27 -6.43
CA GLU A 112 0.59 3.56 -5.60
C GLU A 112 1.80 2.74 -6.04
N PHE A 113 1.61 1.46 -6.37
CA PHE A 113 2.69 0.64 -6.91
C PHE A 113 3.21 1.18 -8.26
N LEU A 114 2.30 1.61 -9.13
CA LEU A 114 2.67 2.25 -10.39
C LEU A 114 3.45 3.55 -10.14
N THR A 115 3.02 4.36 -9.18
CA THR A 115 3.69 5.62 -8.83
C THR A 115 5.10 5.39 -8.28
N LEU A 116 5.27 4.37 -7.42
CA LEU A 116 6.57 3.96 -6.89
C LEU A 116 7.52 3.49 -7.99
N THR A 117 7.01 2.62 -8.88
CA THR A 117 7.79 2.12 -10.02
C THR A 117 8.02 3.18 -11.08
N GLN A 118 7.18 4.19 -11.25
CA GLN A 118 7.41 5.19 -12.29
C GLN A 118 8.28 6.36 -11.84
N SER A 119 8.15 6.82 -10.59
CA SER A 119 8.74 8.08 -10.13
C SER A 119 9.81 7.97 -9.04
N THR A 120 9.74 6.97 -8.15
CA THR A 120 10.48 7.02 -6.88
C THR A 120 11.65 6.07 -6.83
N LEU A 121 11.51 4.92 -7.48
CA LEU A 121 12.62 4.02 -7.73
C LEU A 121 13.52 4.68 -8.79
N ASP A 122 14.78 4.92 -8.43
CA ASP A 122 15.77 5.56 -9.28
C ASP A 122 16.20 4.60 -10.41
N TRP A 123 15.40 4.58 -11.47
CA TRP A 123 15.56 3.74 -12.66
C TRP A 123 16.43 4.40 -13.73
N SER A 124 17.42 5.19 -13.32
CA SER A 124 18.38 5.77 -14.23
C SER A 124 18.97 4.70 -15.17
N GLY A 125 18.99 4.98 -16.47
CA GLY A 125 19.64 4.12 -17.47
C GLY A 125 21.16 4.02 -17.29
N LEU A 126 21.74 4.88 -16.45
CA LEU A 126 23.16 4.87 -16.07
C LEU A 126 23.44 3.94 -14.88
N LYS A 127 22.41 3.44 -14.21
CA LYS A 127 22.56 2.54 -13.07
C LYS A 127 22.48 1.10 -13.55
N GLU A 128 23.62 0.44 -13.55
CA GLU A 128 23.72 -1.00 -13.82
C GLU A 128 23.13 -1.77 -12.63
N TRP A 129 22.20 -2.69 -12.91
CA TRP A 129 21.56 -3.51 -11.88
C TRP A 129 22.22 -4.88 -11.75
N ILE A 130 22.44 -5.57 -12.89
CA ILE A 130 23.18 -6.84 -12.96
C ILE A 130 24.12 -6.77 -14.16
N THR A 131 25.41 -7.04 -13.93
CA THR A 131 26.40 -7.25 -14.99
C THR A 131 26.45 -8.75 -15.30
N ILE A 132 26.22 -9.12 -16.57
CA ILE A 132 26.24 -10.52 -16.98
C ILE A 132 27.72 -10.97 -17.05
N PRO A 133 28.10 -12.10 -16.41
CA PRO A 133 29.46 -12.61 -16.46
C PRO A 133 29.93 -12.81 -17.91
N LYS A 134 31.10 -12.25 -18.26
CA LYS A 134 31.70 -12.30 -19.61
C LYS A 134 31.70 -13.69 -20.29
N PRO A 135 31.90 -14.82 -19.59
CA PRO A 135 31.83 -16.15 -20.22
C PRO A 135 30.46 -16.49 -20.82
N LEU A 136 29.37 -15.89 -20.31
CA LEU A 136 28.01 -16.14 -20.77
C LEU A 136 27.60 -15.27 -21.97
N VAL A 137 28.39 -14.25 -22.29
CA VAL A 137 28.13 -13.28 -23.38
C VAL A 137 29.33 -13.16 -24.32
N PHE A 138 30.05 -14.26 -24.51
CA PHE A 138 31.17 -14.36 -25.48
C PHE A 138 32.25 -13.28 -25.33
N GLY A 139 32.51 -12.86 -24.08
CA GLY A 139 33.52 -11.84 -23.77
C GLY A 139 33.02 -10.39 -23.81
N ASN A 140 31.75 -10.14 -24.14
CA ASN A 140 31.18 -8.80 -24.17
C ASN A 140 30.80 -8.28 -22.77
N ASP A 141 30.91 -6.96 -22.59
CA ASP A 141 30.38 -6.27 -21.42
C ASP A 141 28.90 -5.95 -21.65
N VAL A 142 28.03 -6.83 -21.14
CA VAL A 142 26.57 -6.67 -21.19
C VAL A 142 26.06 -6.47 -19.77
N SER A 143 25.53 -5.27 -19.51
CA SER A 143 24.88 -4.91 -18.25
C SER A 143 23.39 -4.69 -18.48
N ILE A 144 22.56 -5.24 -17.59
CA ILE A 144 21.13 -4.93 -17.55
C ILE A 144 20.97 -3.64 -16.73
N SER A 145 20.46 -2.60 -17.37
CA SER A 145 20.19 -1.32 -16.71
C SER A 145 18.97 -1.41 -15.79
N ALA A 146 18.94 -0.57 -14.76
CA ALA A 146 17.78 -0.45 -13.88
C ALA A 146 16.50 -0.10 -14.67
N ALA A 147 16.61 0.71 -15.74
CA ALA A 147 15.50 1.01 -16.64
C ALA A 147 14.91 -0.24 -17.32
N ALA A 148 15.74 -1.19 -17.77
CA ALA A 148 15.24 -2.42 -18.37
C ALA A 148 14.46 -3.30 -17.37
N ILE A 149 14.86 -3.28 -16.09
CA ILE A 149 14.16 -4.00 -15.02
C ILE A 149 12.86 -3.29 -14.62
N LYS A 150 12.84 -1.95 -14.64
CA LYS A 150 11.62 -1.16 -14.48
C LYS A 150 10.53 -1.62 -15.44
N ASP A 151 10.88 -1.72 -16.73
CA ASP A 151 9.92 -2.05 -17.78
C ASP A 151 9.41 -3.49 -17.63
N LEU A 152 10.27 -4.42 -17.22
CA LEU A 152 9.89 -5.80 -16.91
C LEU A 152 8.90 -5.90 -15.74
N ILE A 153 9.17 -5.19 -14.64
CA ILE A 153 8.30 -5.16 -13.45
C ILE A 153 6.97 -4.49 -13.79
N GLY A 154 7.00 -3.37 -14.53
CA GLY A 154 5.81 -2.65 -14.96
C GLY A 154 4.88 -3.52 -15.81
N GLN A 155 5.43 -4.27 -16.78
CA GLN A 155 4.64 -5.21 -17.58
C GLN A 155 4.12 -6.39 -16.75
N GLY A 156 4.95 -6.99 -15.90
CA GLY A 156 4.56 -8.12 -15.05
C GLY A 156 3.41 -7.79 -14.09
N TYR A 157 3.39 -6.56 -13.57
CA TYR A 157 2.35 -6.09 -12.66
C TYR A 157 0.97 -5.99 -13.34
N VAL A 158 0.91 -5.37 -14.53
CA VAL A 158 -0.33 -5.21 -15.30
C VAL A 158 -0.92 -6.57 -15.67
N VAL A 159 -0.07 -7.52 -16.09
CA VAL A 159 -0.50 -8.89 -16.45
C VAL A 159 -1.04 -9.63 -15.21
N THR A 160 -0.34 -9.54 -14.07
CA THR A 160 -0.74 -10.25 -12.84
C THR A 160 -2.04 -9.72 -12.26
N LEU A 161 -2.24 -8.39 -12.24
CA LEU A 161 -3.50 -7.79 -11.78
C LEU A 161 -4.67 -8.15 -12.68
N THR A 162 -4.48 -8.10 -13.99
CA THR A 162 -5.54 -8.43 -14.95
C THR A 162 -5.94 -9.91 -14.82
N ALA A 163 -4.97 -10.81 -14.67
CA ALA A 163 -5.23 -12.22 -14.40
C ALA A 163 -5.92 -12.45 -13.05
N GLY A 164 -5.54 -11.71 -12.00
CA GLY A 164 -6.18 -11.78 -10.69
C GLY A 164 -7.65 -11.37 -10.71
N ILE A 165 -7.99 -10.31 -11.46
CA ILE A 165 -9.39 -9.88 -11.66
C ILE A 165 -10.20 -10.98 -12.37
N LEU A 166 -9.65 -11.59 -13.41
CA LEU A 166 -10.32 -12.68 -14.14
C LEU A 166 -10.62 -13.89 -13.25
N ILE A 167 -9.71 -14.25 -12.35
CA ILE A 167 -9.93 -15.37 -11.41
C ILE A 167 -11.01 -15.04 -10.37
N PHE A 168 -11.08 -13.79 -9.91
CA PHE A 168 -12.10 -13.35 -8.94
C PHE A 168 -13.51 -13.20 -9.55
N MET A 169 -13.60 -13.13 -10.88
CA MET A 169 -14.85 -13.02 -11.63
C MET A 169 -15.45 -14.38 -12.05
N LEU A 170 -14.73 -15.49 -11.83
CA LEU A 170 -15.18 -16.87 -12.05
C LEU A 170 -15.76 -17.48 -10.77
#